data_AF-A0A7R6Z5C9-F1
#
_entry.id   AF-A0A7R6Z5C9-F1
#
_cell.length_a   1.000
_cell.length_b   1.000
_cell.length_c   1.000
_cell.angle_alpha   90.00
_cell.angle_beta   90.00
_cell.angle_gamma   90.00
#
_symmetry.space_group_name_H-M   'P 1'
#
loop_
_entity.id
_entity.type
_entity.pdbx_description
1 polymer ?
#
loop_
_entity_poly.entity_id
_entity_poly.type
_entity_poly.pdbx_seq_one_letter_code
_entity_poly.pdbx_strand_id
1 'polypeptide(L)'
;MLGGHGYEHVGVFCAGNQPRNNLGDWAVYTVPPPKGAHGFAAQAEKDREMVRRADYGLMIWNGTSPGTVLNVLHLAMAEKPCVTYDVGNGLVTTTRDVVDWRTMLSRADPEIRDVFATRMTPDERLATTLG
;
A
#
# COMPACT_ATOMS: atom_id res chain seq x y z
N MET A 1 -10.95 19.18 5.03
CA MET A 1 -11.76 18.02 4.64
C MET A 1 -11.91 18.08 3.12
N LEU A 2 -11.53 17.04 2.36
CA LEU A 2 -11.33 17.14 0.90
C LEU A 2 -12.63 17.16 0.05
N GLY A 3 -13.80 16.87 0.64
CA GLY A 3 -15.07 16.66 -0.09
C GLY A 3 -15.81 17.90 -0.60
N GLY A 4 -15.22 19.11 -0.52
CA GLY A 4 -15.87 20.36 -0.91
C GLY A 4 -15.11 21.20 -1.94
N HIS A 5 -14.04 20.65 -2.54
CA HIS A 5 -13.06 21.42 -3.32
C HIS A 5 -13.00 21.06 -4.81
N GLY A 6 -14.01 20.36 -5.37
CA GLY A 6 -14.09 20.12 -6.81
C GLY A 6 -12.98 19.22 -7.39
N TYR A 7 -12.47 18.26 -6.61
CA TYR A 7 -11.50 17.29 -7.12
C TYR A 7 -12.20 16.26 -8.01
N GLU A 8 -12.26 16.54 -9.31
CA GLU A 8 -12.99 15.72 -10.30
C GLU A 8 -12.22 14.46 -10.73
N HIS A 9 -10.91 14.40 -10.46
CA HIS A 9 -10.03 13.32 -10.92
C HIS A 9 -9.56 12.42 -9.78
N VAL A 10 -10.47 12.00 -8.92
CA VAL A 10 -10.20 11.04 -7.84
C VAL A 10 -10.93 9.74 -8.11
N GLY A 11 -10.22 8.62 -7.95
CA GLY A 11 -10.76 7.28 -8.00
C GLY A 11 -10.61 6.58 -6.66
N VAL A 12 -11.69 6.01 -6.14
CA VAL A 12 -11.69 5.26 -4.87
C VAL A 12 -11.78 3.78 -5.16
N PHE A 13 -10.75 3.03 -4.80
CA PHE A 13 -10.75 1.57 -4.93
C PHE A 13 -11.26 0.93 -3.64
N CYS A 14 -12.20 -0.02 -3.75
CA CYS A 14 -12.72 -0.82 -2.63
C CYS A 14 -12.81 -2.31 -2.98
N ALA A 15 -12.58 -3.18 -2.00
CA ALA A 15 -12.72 -4.63 -2.18
C ALA A 15 -14.18 -5.11 -2.01
N GLY A 16 -14.99 -4.36 -1.26
CA GLY A 16 -16.42 -4.63 -1.09
C GLY A 16 -17.29 -3.83 -2.05
N ASN A 17 -18.60 -3.99 -1.94
CA ASN A 17 -19.58 -3.33 -2.81
C ASN A 17 -19.51 -1.79 -2.75
N GLN A 18 -19.12 -1.23 -1.60
CA GLN A 18 -18.99 0.22 -1.42
C GLN A 18 -17.78 0.57 -0.53
N PRO A 19 -17.13 1.71 -0.78
CA PRO A 19 -16.07 2.22 0.09
C PRO A 19 -16.68 2.72 1.40
N ARG A 20 -15.96 2.48 2.52
CA ARG A 20 -16.36 2.98 3.85
C ARG A 20 -16.34 4.50 3.93
N ASN A 21 -15.45 5.14 3.16
CA ASN A 21 -15.25 6.57 3.13
C ASN A 21 -15.16 7.03 1.67
N ASN A 22 -16.14 7.82 1.21
CA ASN A 22 -16.11 8.53 -0.07
C ASN A 22 -16.81 9.88 0.06
N LEU A 23 -16.17 10.82 0.75
CA LEU A 23 -16.79 12.10 1.12
C LEU A 23 -17.03 13.03 -0.07
N GLY A 24 -16.33 12.82 -1.19
CA GLY A 24 -16.47 13.63 -2.39
C GLY A 24 -17.29 12.98 -3.50
N ASP A 25 -17.98 11.88 -3.20
CA ASP A 25 -18.74 11.09 -4.19
C ASP A 25 -17.94 10.77 -5.46
N TRP A 26 -16.66 10.45 -5.27
CA TRP A 26 -15.72 10.17 -6.35
C TRP A 26 -16.01 8.83 -7.02
N ALA A 27 -15.50 8.65 -8.23
CA ALA A 27 -15.63 7.41 -8.99
C ALA A 27 -15.13 6.20 -8.18
N VAL A 28 -15.98 5.18 -8.06
CA VAL A 28 -15.67 3.96 -7.29
C VAL A 28 -15.26 2.83 -8.22
N TYR A 29 -14.12 2.22 -7.93
CA TYR A 29 -13.60 1.04 -8.62
C TYR A 29 -13.63 -0.16 -7.66
N THR A 30 -14.64 -1.02 -7.82
CA THR A 30 -14.78 -2.22 -7.01
C THR A 30 -13.91 -3.34 -7.59
N VAL A 31 -13.01 -3.88 -6.77
CA VAL A 31 -12.15 -5.02 -7.12
C VAL A 31 -12.44 -6.16 -6.15
N PRO A 32 -13.31 -7.12 -6.52
CA PRO A 32 -13.75 -8.15 -5.59
C PRO A 32 -12.59 -9.06 -5.20
N PRO A 33 -12.46 -9.43 -3.92
CA PRO A 33 -11.41 -10.34 -3.48
C PRO A 33 -11.73 -11.79 -3.88
N PRO A 34 -10.75 -12.70 -3.78
CA PRO A 34 -10.99 -14.13 -3.99
C PRO A 34 -12.10 -14.66 -3.07
N LYS A 35 -12.84 -15.68 -3.52
CA LYS A 35 -13.90 -16.30 -2.72
C LYS A 35 -13.35 -16.79 -1.38
N GLY A 36 -14.00 -16.42 -0.29
CA GLY A 36 -13.58 -16.79 1.07
C GLY A 36 -12.37 -16.03 1.60
N ALA A 37 -11.89 -14.99 0.90
CA ALA A 37 -10.82 -14.17 1.42
C ALA A 37 -11.30 -13.31 2.59
N HIS A 38 -10.50 -13.28 3.65
CA HIS A 38 -10.75 -12.48 4.85
C HIS A 38 -9.49 -11.71 5.26
N GLY A 39 -9.66 -10.66 6.08
CA GLY A 39 -8.56 -9.86 6.57
C GLY A 39 -7.71 -9.25 5.46
N PHE A 40 -6.40 -9.47 5.51
CA PHE A 40 -5.44 -8.93 4.54
C PHE A 40 -5.71 -9.43 3.11
N ALA A 41 -6.00 -10.73 2.94
CA ALA A 41 -6.27 -11.30 1.62
C ALA A 41 -7.48 -10.66 0.94
N ALA A 42 -8.43 -10.14 1.72
CA ALA A 42 -9.59 -9.42 1.19
C ALA A 42 -9.25 -8.03 0.63
N GLN A 43 -8.08 -7.46 0.92
CA GLN A 43 -7.66 -6.15 0.40
C GLN A 43 -6.64 -6.27 -0.75
N ALA A 44 -5.99 -7.42 -0.89
CA ALA A 44 -4.81 -7.56 -1.74
C ALA A 44 -5.07 -7.29 -3.23
N GLU A 45 -6.18 -7.77 -3.80
CA GLU A 45 -6.47 -7.57 -5.23
C GLU A 45 -6.73 -6.11 -5.60
N LYS A 46 -7.43 -5.41 -4.72
CA LYS A 46 -7.66 -3.96 -4.84
C LYS A 46 -6.35 -3.20 -4.82
N ASP A 47 -5.45 -3.55 -3.90
CA ASP A 47 -4.15 -2.90 -3.76
C ASP A 47 -3.26 -3.18 -4.97
N ARG A 48 -3.26 -4.41 -5.49
CA ARG A 48 -2.57 -4.78 -6.75
C ARG A 48 -3.09 -3.97 -7.93
N GLU A 49 -4.40 -3.79 -8.05
CA GLU A 49 -4.98 -2.98 -9.14
C GLU A 49 -4.58 -1.50 -9.01
N MET A 50 -4.53 -0.96 -7.79
CA MET A 50 -4.02 0.40 -7.56
C MET A 50 -2.55 0.53 -7.98
N VAL A 51 -1.69 -0.42 -7.59
CA VAL A 51 -0.27 -0.43 -7.97
C VAL A 51 -0.10 -0.56 -9.49
N ARG A 52 -0.89 -1.42 -10.14
CA ARG A 52 -0.86 -1.61 -11.59
C ARG A 52 -1.12 -0.30 -12.34
N ARG A 53 -2.10 0.48 -11.89
CA ARG A 53 -2.50 1.75 -12.52
C ARG A 53 -1.66 2.96 -12.11
N ALA A 54 -1.01 2.91 -10.95
CA ALA A 54 -0.24 4.03 -10.45
C ALA A 54 1.04 4.23 -11.28
N ASP A 55 1.42 5.48 -11.51
CA ASP A 55 2.78 5.83 -11.95
C ASP A 55 3.67 6.22 -10.75
N TYR A 56 3.03 6.55 -9.62
CA TYR A 56 3.65 7.04 -8.40
C TYR A 56 2.78 6.73 -7.19
N GLY A 57 3.39 6.49 -6.03
CA GLY A 57 2.70 6.25 -4.76
C GLY A 57 2.87 7.36 -3.73
N LEU A 58 1.82 7.61 -2.95
CA LEU A 58 1.89 8.36 -1.70
C LEU A 58 1.27 7.51 -0.59
N MET A 59 2.04 7.22 0.45
CA MET A 59 1.59 6.46 1.60
C MET A 59 1.70 7.30 2.87
N ILE A 60 0.63 7.29 3.67
CA ILE A 60 0.66 7.77 5.04
C ILE A 60 0.72 6.53 5.91
N TRP A 61 1.81 6.37 6.66
CA TRP A 61 2.08 5.17 7.42
C TRP A 61 2.24 5.48 8.90
N ASN A 62 1.51 4.74 9.72
CA ASN A 62 1.50 4.89 11.17
C ASN A 62 2.56 4.03 11.89
N GLY A 63 3.50 3.44 11.15
CA GLY A 63 4.52 2.53 11.68
C GLY A 63 4.05 1.10 11.93
N THR A 64 2.74 0.80 11.88
CA THR A 64 2.20 -0.51 12.31
C THR A 64 1.42 -1.26 11.24
N SER A 65 0.95 -0.60 10.17
CA SER A 65 0.20 -1.28 9.09
C SER A 65 1.13 -2.11 8.20
N PRO A 66 1.06 -3.46 8.21
CA PRO A 66 1.90 -4.29 7.34
C PRO A 66 1.44 -4.20 5.87
N GLY A 67 0.15 -3.92 5.64
CA GLY A 67 -0.39 -3.74 4.29
C GLY A 67 0.17 -2.50 3.61
N THR A 68 0.40 -1.41 4.35
CA THR A 68 1.03 -0.21 3.80
C THR A 68 2.47 -0.50 3.35
N VAL A 69 3.24 -1.21 4.18
CA VAL A 69 4.62 -1.61 3.84
C VAL A 69 4.65 -2.51 2.60
N LEU A 70 3.71 -3.45 2.48
CA LEU A 70 3.58 -4.31 1.28
C LEU A 70 3.21 -3.52 0.03
N ASN A 71 2.33 -2.52 0.13
CA ASN A 71 1.99 -1.67 -1.02
C ASN A 71 3.19 -0.85 -1.49
N VAL A 72 4.05 -0.38 -0.57
CA VAL A 72 5.31 0.27 -0.94
C VAL A 72 6.26 -0.74 -1.63
N LEU A 73 6.35 -1.98 -1.14
CA LEU A 73 7.14 -3.03 -1.79
C LEU A 73 6.65 -3.30 -3.22
N HIS A 74 5.35 -3.42 -3.43
CA HIS A 74 4.78 -3.68 -4.76
C HIS A 74 5.06 -2.55 -5.74
N LEU A 75 5.03 -1.30 -5.29
CA LEU A 75 5.45 -0.15 -6.10
C LEU A 75 6.94 -0.22 -6.43
N ALA A 76 7.79 -0.53 -5.44
CA ALA A 76 9.24 -0.67 -5.64
C ALA A 76 9.60 -1.79 -6.61
N MET A 77 8.95 -2.96 -6.51
CA MET A 77 9.11 -4.07 -7.45
C MET A 77 8.63 -3.74 -8.87
N ALA A 78 7.68 -2.81 -8.99
CA ALA A 78 7.19 -2.31 -10.26
C ALA A 78 7.97 -1.07 -10.75
N GLU A 79 9.09 -0.73 -10.11
CA GLU A 79 9.94 0.43 -10.42
C GLU A 79 9.17 1.77 -10.38
N LYS A 80 8.17 1.86 -9.50
CA LYS A 80 7.31 3.03 -9.31
C LYS A 80 7.70 3.74 -8.01
N PRO A 81 8.13 5.00 -8.05
CA PRO A 81 8.54 5.69 -6.84
C PRO A 81 7.35 5.92 -5.91
N CYS A 82 7.61 5.80 -4.61
CA CYS A 82 6.61 5.99 -3.57
C CYS A 82 7.15 6.92 -2.49
N VAL A 83 6.48 8.05 -2.24
CA VAL A 83 6.73 8.84 -1.03
C VAL A 83 5.92 8.27 0.12
N THR A 84 6.61 8.00 1.23
CA THR A 84 5.99 7.60 2.48
C THR A 84 6.19 8.69 3.52
N TYR A 85 5.10 9.12 4.13
CA TYR A 85 5.12 9.88 5.37
C TYR A 85 4.93 8.93 6.55
N ASP A 86 6.02 8.70 7.29
CA ASP A 86 6.02 7.98 8.55
C ASP A 86 5.58 8.94 9.66
N VAL A 87 4.34 8.74 10.12
CA VAL A 87 3.70 9.57 11.13
C VAL A 87 4.40 9.40 12.49
N GLY A 88 4.84 8.19 12.82
CA GLY A 88 5.46 7.91 14.13
C GLY A 88 6.81 8.59 14.29
N ASN A 89 7.58 8.65 13.20
CA ASN A 89 8.91 9.28 13.17
C ASN A 89 8.90 10.72 12.63
N GLY A 90 7.75 11.22 12.15
CA GLY A 90 7.64 12.53 11.50
C GLY A 90 8.52 12.67 10.24
N LEU A 91 8.79 11.55 9.55
CA LEU A 91 9.78 11.47 8.49
C LEU A 91 9.12 11.26 7.13
N VAL A 92 9.60 11.99 6.12
CA VAL A 92 9.22 11.78 4.71
C VAL A 92 10.37 11.11 3.98
N THR A 93 10.12 9.95 3.38
CA THR A 93 11.11 9.22 2.57
C THR A 93 10.55 8.88 1.21
N THR A 94 11.41 8.79 0.20
CA THR A 94 11.05 8.23 -1.11
C THR A 94 11.66 6.85 -1.24
N THR A 95 10.85 5.88 -1.61
CA THR A 95 11.27 4.53 -1.96
C THR A 95 11.21 4.37 -3.47
N ARG A 96 12.34 4.04 -4.10
CA ARG A 96 12.43 3.86 -5.56
C ARG A 96 12.60 2.41 -5.96
N ASP A 97 13.23 1.63 -5.09
CA ASP A 97 13.54 0.23 -5.33
C ASP A 97 13.45 -0.60 -4.03
N VAL A 98 13.78 -1.88 -4.13
CA VAL A 98 13.71 -2.83 -3.01
C VAL A 98 14.76 -2.50 -1.92
N VAL A 99 15.88 -1.86 -2.26
CA VAL A 99 16.92 -1.49 -1.28
C VAL A 99 16.45 -0.32 -0.42
N ASP A 100 15.85 0.70 -1.03
CA ASP A 100 15.18 1.78 -0.32
C ASP A 100 14.05 1.24 0.56
N TRP A 101 13.28 0.29 0.04
CA TRP A 101 12.19 -0.33 0.77
C TRP A 101 12.69 -1.07 2.02
N ARG A 102 13.80 -1.81 1.93
CA ARG A 102 14.43 -2.45 3.10
C ARG A 102 14.93 -1.40 4.11
N THR A 103 15.44 -0.28 3.63
CA THR A 103 15.87 0.85 4.49
C THR A 103 14.68 1.50 5.22
N MET A 104 13.51 1.56 4.57
CA MET A 104 12.27 1.96 5.24
C MET A 104 11.88 0.92 6.31
N LEU A 105 11.88 -0.38 5.97
CA LEU A 105 11.49 -1.45 6.90
C LEU A 105 12.44 -1.57 8.11
N SER A 106 13.73 -1.26 7.95
CA SER A 106 14.71 -1.28 9.03
C SER A 106 14.48 -0.22 10.11
N ARG A 107 13.54 0.71 9.89
CA ARG A 107 13.08 1.69 10.88
C ARG A 107 11.78 1.29 11.56
N ALA A 108 11.08 0.29 11.03
CA ALA A 108 9.87 -0.26 11.64
C ALA A 108 10.20 -0.99 12.95
N ASP A 109 9.20 -1.06 13.84
CA ASP A 109 9.26 -1.91 15.03
C ASP A 109 9.58 -3.37 14.64
N PRO A 110 10.47 -4.07 15.36
CA PRO A 110 10.76 -5.48 15.12
C PRO A 110 9.52 -6.37 14.97
N GLU A 111 8.46 -6.15 15.76
CA GLU A 111 7.24 -6.96 15.69
C GLU A 111 6.55 -6.86 14.32
N ILE A 112 6.63 -5.68 13.69
CA ILE A 112 6.08 -5.45 12.35
C ILE A 112 6.88 -6.19 11.28
N ARG A 113 8.19 -6.37 11.47
CA ARG A 113 9.03 -7.14 10.53
C ARG A 113 8.68 -8.62 10.54
N ASP A 114 8.40 -9.17 11.71
CA ASP A 114 7.98 -10.56 11.87
C ASP A 114 6.60 -10.79 11.26
N VAL A 115 5.63 -9.91 11.55
CA VAL A 115 4.30 -9.97 10.92
C VAL A 115 4.41 -9.84 9.40
N PHE A 116 5.29 -8.97 8.91
CA PHE A 116 5.52 -8.79 7.48
C PHE A 116 6.02 -10.09 6.83
N ALA A 117 7.03 -10.75 7.40
CA ALA A 117 7.57 -12.00 6.85
C ALA A 117 6.50 -13.10 6.66
N THR A 118 5.49 -13.14 7.55
CA THR A 118 4.38 -14.11 7.44
C THR A 118 3.39 -13.80 6.31
N ARG A 119 3.32 -12.56 5.84
CA ARG A 119 2.32 -12.10 4.85
C ARG A 119 2.82 -12.10 3.42
N MET A 120 4.13 -12.24 3.23
CA MET A 120 4.73 -12.23 1.90
C MET A 120 4.46 -13.51 1.13
N THR A 121 4.17 -13.35 -0.15
CA THR A 121 4.21 -14.42 -1.14
C THR A 121 5.65 -14.90 -1.39
N PRO A 122 5.87 -16.11 -1.94
CA PRO A 122 7.20 -16.59 -2.28
C PRO A 122 7.99 -15.63 -3.19
N ASP A 123 7.33 -15.05 -4.19
CA ASP A 123 7.96 -14.13 -5.15
C ASP A 123 8.41 -12.83 -4.49
N GLU A 124 7.58 -12.28 -3.59
CA GLU A 124 7.95 -11.11 -2.80
C GLU A 124 9.18 -11.41 -1.92
N ARG A 125 9.24 -12.60 -1.27
CA ARG A 125 10.38 -12.97 -0.43
C ARG A 125 11.66 -13.07 -1.25
N LEU A 126 11.58 -13.67 -2.42
CA LEU A 126 12.70 -13.80 -3.34
C LEU A 126 13.21 -12.40 -3.75
N ALA A 127 12.31 -11.50 -4.15
CA ALA A 127 12.65 -10.14 -4.52
C ALA A 127 13.35 -9.38 -3.38
N THR A 128 12.90 -9.57 -2.14
CA THR A 128 13.51 -8.94 -0.96
C THR A 128 14.78 -9.62 -0.45
N THR A 129 15.26 -10.69 -1.08
CA THR A 129 16.51 -11.39 -0.70
C THR A 129 17.63 -11.20 -1.73
N LEU A 130 17.29 -10.94 -2.99
CA LEU A 130 18.25 -10.86 -4.11
C LEU A 130 18.84 -9.47 -4.38
N GLY A 131 18.27 -8.41 -3.80
CA GLY A 131 18.81 -7.04 -3.89
C GLY A 131 19.89 -6.75 -2.86
#